data_AF-A0A3P7EI92-F1
#
_entry.id   AF-A0A3P7EI92-F1
#
_cell.length_a   1.000
_cell.length_b   1.000
_cell.length_c   1.000
_cell.angle_alpha   90.00
_cell.angle_beta   90.00
_cell.angle_gamma   90.00
#
_symmetry.space_group_name_H-M   'P 1'
#
loop_
_entity.id
_entity.type
_entity.pdbx_description
1 polymer ?
#
loop_
_entity_poly.entity_id
_entity_poly.type
_entity_poly.pdbx_seq_one_letter_code
_entity_poly.pdbx_strand_id
1 'polypeptide(L)'
;MEKEVTKKMAELIGWQDSDAIFAPGGAISNLYAMNAARHSRFPRCKPLGQGDLPTLCIFTSEDSHYSIKGAAAVMGIGTDNCFTIPTDPSGRMIPEALEQRIIQCKKDGMEPFFVCATAGTTVYGAWDPISQIADICDRHKLWLHVDV
;
A
#
# COMPACT_ATOMS: atom_id res chain seq x y z
N MET A 1 -4.26 10.68 26.05
CA MET A 1 -3.35 9.53 25.92
C MET A 1 -3.15 9.19 24.45
N GLU A 2 -4.16 8.71 23.72
CA GLU A 2 -4.06 8.36 22.29
C GLU A 2 -3.38 9.43 21.43
N LYS A 3 -3.86 10.69 21.46
CA LYS A 3 -3.26 11.80 20.70
C LYS A 3 -1.77 12.04 20.95
N GLU A 4 -1.32 11.83 22.19
CA GLU A 4 0.09 12.03 22.54
C GLU A 4 0.94 10.88 22.01
N VAL A 5 0.42 9.65 22.07
CA VAL A 5 1.11 8.47 21.53
C VAL A 5 1.21 8.58 20.01
N THR A 6 0.11 8.90 19.32
CA THR A 6 0.12 9.02 17.86
C THR A 6 1.00 10.17 17.38
N LYS A 7 0.95 11.33 18.05
CA LYS A 7 1.88 12.43 17.78
C LYS A 7 3.34 11.99 17.97
N LYS A 8 3.64 11.25 19.05
CA LYS A 8 5.01 10.79 19.29
C LYS A 8 5.49 9.80 18.23
N MET A 9 4.61 8.93 17.75
CA MET A 9 4.91 8.02 16.64
C MET A 9 5.18 8.79 15.34
N ALA A 10 4.37 9.80 15.02
CA ALA A 10 4.60 10.65 13.86
C ALA A 10 5.96 11.36 13.92
N GLU A 11 6.34 11.88 15.09
CA GLU A 11 7.67 12.47 15.31
C GLU A 11 8.81 11.47 15.03
N LEU A 12 8.67 10.21 15.47
CA LEU A 12 9.68 9.16 15.23
C LEU A 12 9.79 8.77 13.75
N ILE A 13 8.68 8.79 13.03
CA ILE A 13 8.64 8.57 11.57
C ILE A 13 9.24 9.79 10.83
N GLY A 14 9.21 10.98 11.43
CA GLY A 14 9.70 12.22 10.84
C GLY A 14 8.60 13.09 10.21
N TRP A 15 7.34 12.89 10.58
CA TRP A 15 6.21 13.69 10.10
C TRP A 15 5.87 14.85 11.05
N GLN A 16 5.50 15.99 10.47
CA GLN A 16 5.05 17.18 11.21
C GLN A 16 3.51 17.27 11.25
N ASP A 17 2.87 17.04 10.10
CA ASP A 17 1.42 17.00 9.96
C ASP A 17 0.98 15.55 9.73
N SER A 18 0.25 15.00 10.70
CA SER A 18 -0.20 13.60 10.67
C SER A 18 -1.58 13.46 11.31
N ASP A 19 -2.34 12.49 10.84
CA ASP A 19 -3.54 11.98 11.50
C ASP A 19 -3.40 10.47 11.71
N ALA A 20 -4.02 9.95 12.77
CA ALA A 20 -3.87 8.56 13.15
C ALA A 20 -5.01 8.07 14.05
N ILE A 21 -5.26 6.77 13.95
CA ILE A 21 -6.22 6.05 14.79
C ILE A 21 -5.65 4.68 15.14
N PHE A 22 -5.92 4.20 16.36
CA PHE A 22 -5.63 2.81 16.71
C PHE A 22 -6.64 1.85 16.08
N ALA A 23 -6.13 0.83 15.39
CA ALA A 23 -6.94 -0.25 14.83
C ALA A 23 -6.82 -1.53 15.66
N PRO A 24 -7.83 -2.42 15.66
CA PRO A 24 -7.77 -3.72 16.30
C PRO A 24 -6.91 -4.71 15.50
N GLY A 25 -5.61 -4.43 15.40
CA GLY A 25 -4.60 -5.24 14.72
C GLY A 25 -4.11 -4.66 13.39
N GLY A 26 -2.87 -5.00 13.02
CA GLY A 26 -2.19 -4.49 11.81
C GLY A 26 -2.93 -4.81 10.51
N ALA A 27 -3.64 -5.94 10.45
CA ALA A 27 -4.48 -6.28 9.28
C ALA A 27 -5.58 -5.23 9.02
N ILE A 28 -6.19 -4.67 10.06
CA ILE A 28 -7.20 -3.62 9.92
C ILE A 28 -6.53 -2.26 9.62
N SER A 29 -5.33 -2.00 10.16
CA SER A 29 -4.53 -0.83 9.77
C SER A 29 -4.23 -0.83 8.26
N ASN A 30 -3.83 -1.98 7.72
CA ASN A 30 -3.56 -2.16 6.29
C ASN A 30 -4.82 -1.94 5.43
N LEU A 31 -5.99 -2.41 5.91
CA LEU A 31 -7.29 -2.11 5.29
C LEU A 31 -7.60 -0.60 5.31
N TYR A 32 -7.36 0.09 6.44
CA TYR A 32 -7.57 1.53 6.53
C TYR A 32 -6.66 2.31 5.58
N ALA A 33 -5.38 1.95 5.48
CA ALA A 33 -4.45 2.59 4.57
C ALA A 33 -4.91 2.48 3.11
N MET A 34 -5.30 1.28 2.69
CA MET A 34 -5.81 1.05 1.33
C MET A 34 -7.12 1.81 1.06
N ASN A 35 -8.02 1.87 2.04
CA ASN A 35 -9.27 2.62 1.91
C ASN A 35 -9.05 4.14 1.89
N ALA A 36 -8.11 4.65 2.69
CA ALA A 36 -7.70 6.05 2.66
C ALA A 36 -7.11 6.43 1.30
N ALA A 37 -6.24 5.58 0.75
CA ALA A 37 -5.69 5.75 -0.59
C ALA A 37 -6.77 5.81 -1.67
N ARG A 38 -7.73 4.87 -1.64
CA ARG A 38 -8.87 4.87 -2.57
C ARG A 38 -9.72 6.13 -2.41
N HIS A 39 -10.00 6.57 -1.19
CA HIS A 39 -10.82 7.75 -0.95
C HIS A 39 -10.14 9.04 -1.41
N SER A 40 -8.84 9.17 -1.16
CA SER A 40 -8.03 10.31 -1.61
C SER A 40 -8.05 10.46 -3.13
N ARG A 41 -7.92 9.34 -3.86
CA ARG A 41 -7.91 9.33 -5.32
C ARG A 41 -9.31 9.39 -5.93
N PHE A 42 -10.28 8.69 -5.35
CA PHE A 42 -11.65 8.50 -5.86
C PHE A 42 -12.70 8.79 -4.78
N PRO A 43 -12.88 10.05 -4.36
CA PRO A 43 -13.81 10.39 -3.28
C PRO A 43 -15.26 10.02 -3.59
N ARG A 44 -15.63 10.02 -4.89
CA ARG A 44 -16.95 9.62 -5.40
C ARG A 44 -17.25 8.11 -5.26
N CYS A 45 -16.23 7.27 -5.03
CA CYS A 45 -16.43 5.86 -4.71
C CYS A 45 -17.30 5.68 -3.45
N LYS A 46 -17.21 6.58 -2.47
CA LYS A 46 -17.97 6.44 -1.22
C LYS A 46 -19.50 6.44 -1.47
N PRO A 47 -20.09 7.39 -2.22
CA PRO A 47 -21.51 7.33 -2.57
C PRO A 47 -21.85 6.44 -3.77
N LEU A 48 -20.95 6.26 -4.75
CA LEU A 48 -21.26 5.56 -6.02
C LEU A 48 -20.84 4.08 -6.03
N GLY A 49 -20.00 3.67 -5.08
CA GLY A 49 -19.45 2.31 -5.02
C GLY A 49 -18.30 2.07 -6.00
N GLN A 50 -17.92 0.80 -6.15
CA GLN A 50 -16.85 0.33 -7.05
C GLN A 50 -17.24 0.38 -8.53
N GLY A 51 -18.53 0.34 -8.85
CA GLY A 51 -19.00 0.28 -10.24
C GLY A 51 -18.73 1.55 -11.07
N ASP A 52 -18.37 2.66 -10.41
CA ASP A 52 -17.99 3.92 -11.05
C ASP A 52 -16.46 4.08 -11.20
N LEU A 53 -15.68 3.05 -10.83
CA LEU A 53 -14.23 3.10 -10.85
C LEU A 53 -13.65 2.37 -12.08
N PRO A 54 -12.47 2.81 -12.57
CA PRO A 54 -11.67 1.95 -13.44
C PRO A 54 -11.24 0.70 -12.68
N THR A 55 -10.74 -0.30 -13.40
CA THR A 55 -10.13 -1.49 -12.79
C THR A 55 -8.90 -1.09 -11.97
N LEU A 56 -9.05 -1.00 -10.66
CA LEU A 56 -7.96 -0.63 -9.76
C LEU A 56 -6.96 -1.76 -9.63
N CYS A 57 -5.67 -1.43 -9.44
CA CYS A 57 -4.67 -2.39 -9.02
C CYS A 57 -3.73 -1.85 -7.95
N ILE A 58 -3.21 -2.78 -7.15
CA ILE A 58 -2.31 -2.52 -6.02
C ILE A 58 -1.08 -3.43 -6.09
N PHE A 59 0.00 -3.00 -5.45
CA PHE A 59 1.29 -3.69 -5.47
C PHE A 59 1.79 -3.92 -4.05
N THR A 60 2.35 -5.11 -3.80
CA THR A 60 2.94 -5.48 -2.52
C THR A 60 4.06 -6.48 -2.72
N SER A 61 4.94 -6.68 -1.74
CA SER A 61 6.00 -7.70 -1.83
C SER A 61 5.40 -9.12 -1.86
N GLU A 62 6.04 -10.06 -2.54
CA GLU A 62 5.66 -11.48 -2.44
C GLU A 62 5.81 -12.03 -1.01
N ASP A 63 6.70 -11.44 -0.21
CA ASP A 63 6.93 -11.73 1.21
C ASP A 63 6.14 -10.81 2.16
N SER A 64 5.21 -10.01 1.63
CA SER A 64 4.35 -9.14 2.45
C SER A 64 3.31 -9.92 3.26
N HIS A 65 2.80 -9.30 4.32
CA HIS A 65 1.77 -9.91 5.14
C HIS A 65 0.49 -10.19 4.33
N TYR A 66 -0.10 -11.38 4.52
CA TYR A 66 -1.27 -11.84 3.76
C TYR A 66 -2.49 -10.90 3.87
N SER A 67 -2.52 -10.01 4.87
CA SER A 67 -3.60 -9.04 5.05
C SER A 67 -3.76 -8.09 3.87
N ILE A 68 -2.74 -7.83 3.06
CA ILE A 68 -2.87 -6.93 1.90
C ILE A 68 -3.83 -7.54 0.86
N LYS A 69 -3.66 -8.82 0.54
CA LYS A 69 -4.61 -9.56 -0.33
C LYS A 69 -6.01 -9.64 0.31
N GLY A 70 -6.08 -9.87 1.62
CA GLY A 70 -7.34 -9.86 2.36
C GLY A 70 -8.07 -8.52 2.28
N ALA A 71 -7.35 -7.40 2.42
CA ALA A 71 -7.89 -6.06 2.30
C ALA A 71 -8.41 -5.78 0.88
N ALA A 72 -7.67 -6.19 -0.16
CA ALA A 72 -8.13 -6.07 -1.55
C ALA A 72 -9.44 -6.82 -1.81
N ALA A 73 -9.57 -8.04 -1.25
CA ALA A 73 -10.80 -8.82 -1.33
C ALA A 73 -11.97 -8.12 -0.63
N VAL A 74 -11.78 -7.72 0.64
CA VAL A 74 -12.82 -7.06 1.46
C VAL A 74 -13.26 -5.73 0.85
N MET A 75 -12.35 -4.97 0.24
CA MET A 75 -12.67 -3.70 -0.39
C MET A 75 -13.41 -3.83 -1.72
N GLY A 76 -13.50 -5.04 -2.29
CA GLY A 76 -14.09 -5.32 -3.61
C GLY A 76 -13.15 -5.02 -4.78
N ILE A 77 -11.84 -4.90 -4.55
CA ILE A 77 -10.83 -4.71 -5.60
C ILE A 77 -10.54 -6.05 -6.29
N GLY A 78 -10.59 -7.14 -5.54
CA GLY A 78 -10.29 -8.48 -6.02
C GLY A 78 -8.81 -8.84 -5.84
N THR A 79 -8.54 -10.09 -5.49
CA THR A 79 -7.18 -10.59 -5.22
C THR A 79 -6.32 -10.64 -6.48
N ASP A 80 -6.94 -10.81 -7.65
CA ASP A 80 -6.24 -10.86 -8.95
C ASP A 80 -5.66 -9.49 -9.34
N ASN A 81 -6.19 -8.42 -8.75
CA ASN A 81 -5.72 -7.05 -8.91
C ASN A 81 -4.71 -6.64 -7.82
N CYS A 82 -4.31 -7.57 -6.94
CA CYS A 82 -3.24 -7.41 -5.97
C CYS A 82 -1.97 -8.09 -6.47
N PHE A 83 -1.11 -7.32 -7.15
CA PHE A 83 0.11 -7.84 -7.74
C PHE A 83 1.23 -7.96 -6.72
N THR A 84 1.74 -9.17 -6.56
CA THR A 84 2.94 -9.45 -5.77
C THR A 84 4.19 -9.15 -6.61
N ILE A 85 5.10 -8.37 -6.05
CA ILE A 85 6.36 -7.98 -6.67
C ILE A 85 7.47 -8.93 -6.19
N PRO A 86 8.32 -9.45 -7.11
CA PRO A 86 9.44 -10.29 -6.75
C PRO A 86 10.40 -9.64 -5.75
N THR A 87 11.00 -10.48 -4.92
CA THR A 87 12.02 -10.09 -3.95
C THR A 87 13.43 -10.51 -4.38
N ASP A 88 14.42 -9.79 -3.87
CA ASP A 88 15.82 -10.17 -3.96
C ASP A 88 16.12 -11.37 -3.02
N PRO A 89 17.33 -11.98 -3.09
CA PRO A 89 17.69 -13.09 -2.20
C PRO A 89 17.67 -12.76 -0.70
N SER A 90 17.54 -11.48 -0.33
CA SER A 90 17.40 -11.02 1.06
C SER A 90 15.94 -10.77 1.46
N GLY A 91 14.96 -11.12 0.61
CA GLY A 91 13.53 -10.94 0.86
C GLY A 91 13.03 -9.50 0.69
N ARG A 92 13.76 -8.66 -0.05
CA ARG A 92 13.41 -7.24 -0.26
C ARG A 92 12.80 -7.04 -1.63
N MET A 93 11.71 -6.30 -1.73
CA MET A 93 11.05 -5.97 -3.00
C MET A 93 12.04 -5.37 -4.00
N ILE A 94 12.03 -5.87 -5.24
CA ILE A 94 12.85 -5.35 -6.34
C ILE A 94 12.15 -4.13 -6.97
N PRO A 95 12.70 -2.91 -6.85
CA PRO A 95 12.04 -1.68 -7.33
C PRO A 95 11.84 -1.64 -8.84
N GLU A 96 12.78 -2.20 -9.61
CA GLU A 96 12.67 -2.29 -11.07
C GLU A 96 11.47 -3.16 -11.48
N ALA A 97 11.24 -4.26 -10.75
CA ALA A 97 10.10 -5.13 -11.00
C ALA A 97 8.78 -4.45 -10.63
N LEU A 98 8.76 -3.64 -9.56
CA LEU A 98 7.61 -2.80 -9.20
C LEU A 98 7.28 -1.82 -10.34
N GLU A 99 8.26 -1.04 -10.81
CA GLU A 99 8.04 -0.04 -11.86
C GLU A 99 7.59 -0.68 -13.18
N GLN A 100 8.20 -1.80 -13.57
CA GLN A 100 7.77 -2.58 -14.74
C GLN A 100 6.31 -3.03 -14.61
N ARG A 101 5.91 -3.55 -13.45
CA ARG A 101 4.54 -4.03 -13.23
C ARG A 101 3.53 -2.88 -13.27
N ILE A 102 3.86 -1.73 -12.68
CA ILE A 102 3.03 -0.52 -12.75
C ILE A 102 2.80 -0.10 -14.20
N ILE A 103 3.87 -0.02 -15.00
CA ILE A 103 3.79 0.35 -16.41
C ILE A 103 2.90 -0.64 -17.18
N GLN A 104 3.05 -1.94 -16.93
CA GLN A 104 2.23 -2.96 -17.57
C GLN A 104 0.75 -2.81 -17.20
N CYS A 105 0.41 -2.63 -15.92
CA CYS A 105 -0.98 -2.39 -15.50
C CYS A 105 -1.62 -1.20 -16.21
N LYS A 106 -0.87 -0.07 -16.33
CA LYS A 106 -1.36 1.11 -17.05
C LYS A 106 -1.62 0.81 -18.53
N LYS A 107 -0.76 0.01 -19.18
CA LYS A 107 -0.96 -0.42 -20.57
C LYS A 107 -2.17 -1.33 -20.73
N ASP A 108 -2.47 -2.15 -19.73
CA ASP A 108 -3.62 -3.06 -19.71
C ASP A 108 -4.94 -2.34 -19.37
N GLY A 109 -4.93 -1.00 -19.26
CA GLY A 109 -6.11 -0.19 -18.97
C GLY A 109 -6.53 -0.21 -17.49
N MET A 110 -5.67 -0.72 -16.60
CA MET A 110 -5.88 -0.67 -15.16
C MET A 110 -5.37 0.64 -14.58
N GLU A 111 -5.85 0.99 -13.39
CA GLU A 111 -5.43 2.18 -12.64
C GLU A 111 -4.67 1.77 -11.37
N PRO A 112 -3.32 1.80 -11.41
CA PRO A 112 -2.48 1.77 -10.23
C PRO A 112 -2.83 2.90 -9.26
N PHE A 113 -3.03 2.60 -7.97
CA PHE A 113 -3.27 3.65 -6.98
C PHE A 113 -2.55 3.45 -5.63
N PHE A 114 -2.03 2.25 -5.35
CA PHE A 114 -1.48 1.92 -4.03
C PHE A 114 -0.31 0.95 -4.12
N VAL A 115 0.75 1.25 -3.38
CA VAL A 115 1.91 0.38 -3.17
C VAL A 115 2.09 0.18 -1.67
N CYS A 116 2.23 -1.07 -1.24
CA CYS A 116 2.59 -1.46 0.11
C CYS A 116 4.06 -1.92 0.12
N ALA A 117 4.93 -1.14 0.76
CA ALA A 117 6.27 -1.59 1.14
C ALA A 117 6.23 -2.20 2.54
N THR A 118 7.06 -3.21 2.81
CA THR A 118 7.16 -3.85 4.13
C THR A 118 8.50 -3.51 4.79
N ALA A 119 8.43 -2.94 6.00
CA ALA A 119 9.56 -2.55 6.83
C ALA A 119 9.77 -3.58 7.96
N GLY A 120 10.07 -4.82 7.59
CA GLY A 120 10.17 -5.96 8.51
C GLY A 120 9.22 -7.09 8.11
N THR A 121 9.59 -7.89 7.13
CA THR A 121 8.79 -9.05 6.73
C THR A 121 8.68 -10.06 7.87
N THR A 122 7.54 -10.76 7.95
CA THR A 122 7.24 -11.66 9.09
C THR A 122 8.23 -12.82 9.22
N VAL A 123 8.77 -13.31 8.11
CA VAL A 123 9.66 -14.48 8.09
C VAL A 123 11.14 -14.07 8.11
N TYR A 124 11.55 -13.21 7.17
CA TYR A 124 12.97 -12.85 7.03
C TYR A 124 13.38 -11.63 7.88
N GLY A 125 12.42 -10.85 8.39
CA GLY A 125 12.72 -9.53 8.94
C GLY A 125 13.30 -8.59 7.89
N ALA A 126 12.98 -8.81 6.61
CA ALA A 126 13.52 -8.06 5.49
C ALA A 126 12.88 -6.66 5.41
N TRP A 127 13.66 -5.70 4.92
CA TRP A 127 13.23 -4.31 4.74
C TRP A 127 13.25 -3.98 3.27
N ASP A 128 12.07 -3.67 2.72
CA ASP A 128 11.96 -3.17 1.37
C ASP A 128 12.74 -1.85 1.22
N PRO A 129 13.30 -1.54 0.03
CA PRO A 129 14.02 -0.31 -0.24
C PRO A 129 13.06 0.89 -0.36
N ILE A 130 12.51 1.35 0.78
CA ILE A 130 11.43 2.36 0.87
C ILE A 130 11.75 3.62 0.07
N SER A 131 12.98 4.14 0.12
CA SER A 131 13.35 5.36 -0.62
C SER A 131 13.21 5.19 -2.13
N GLN A 132 13.63 4.04 -2.67
CA GLN A 132 13.52 3.77 -4.11
C GLN A 132 12.06 3.54 -4.52
N ILE A 133 11.28 2.87 -3.67
CA ILE A 133 9.85 2.68 -3.86
C ILE A 133 9.09 4.02 -3.81
N ALA A 134 9.49 4.93 -2.91
CA ALA A 134 8.93 6.28 -2.81
C ALA A 134 9.16 7.08 -4.09
N ASP A 135 10.38 7.05 -4.65
CA ASP A 135 10.69 7.70 -5.92
C ASP A 135 9.79 7.19 -7.06
N ILE A 136 9.51 5.88 -7.10
CA ILE A 136 8.58 5.27 -8.09
C ILE A 136 7.15 5.76 -7.83
N CYS A 137 6.70 5.77 -6.58
CA CYS A 137 5.35 6.22 -6.22
C CYS A 137 5.13 7.69 -6.62
N ASP A 138 6.13 8.55 -6.42
CA ASP A 138 6.06 9.97 -6.79
C ASP A 138 6.03 10.19 -8.31
N ARG A 139 6.80 9.40 -9.07
CA ARG A 139 6.76 9.41 -10.54
C ARG A 139 5.40 8.99 -11.08
N HIS A 140 4.81 7.93 -10.51
CA HIS A 140 3.57 7.34 -11.00
C HIS A 140 2.29 7.86 -10.33
N LYS A 141 2.42 8.76 -9.34
CA LYS A 141 1.35 9.35 -8.52
C LYS A 141 0.55 8.29 -7.75
N LEU A 142 1.26 7.40 -7.06
CA LEU A 142 0.69 6.31 -6.27
C LEU A 142 0.76 6.63 -4.78
N TRP A 143 -0.22 6.13 -4.03
CA TRP A 143 -0.13 6.13 -2.57
C TRP A 143 0.92 5.13 -2.10
N LEU A 144 1.85 5.56 -1.26
CA LEU A 144 2.80 4.69 -0.58
C LEU A 144 2.32 4.41 0.84
N HIS A 145 2.14 3.13 1.16
CA HIS A 145 1.93 2.62 2.51
C HIS A 145 3.14 1.79 2.94
N VAL A 146 3.51 1.88 4.23
CA VAL A 146 4.60 1.10 4.82
C VAL A 146 4.02 0.24 5.94
N ASP A 147 4.04 -1.07 5.76
CA ASP A 147 3.64 -2.09 6.74
C ASP A 147 4.82 -2.41 7.66
N VAL A 148 4.60 -2.35 8.98
CA VAL A 148 5.61 -2.46 10.04
C VAL A 148 5.35 -3.63 10.98
#